data_AF-X0TG23-F1
#
_entry.id   AF-X0TG23-F1
#
_cell.length_a   1.000
_cell.length_b   1.000
_cell.length_c   1.000
_cell.angle_alpha   90.00
_cell.angle_beta   90.00
_cell.angle_gamma   90.00
#
_symmetry.space_group_name_H-M   'P 1'
#
loop_
_entity.id
_entity.type
_entity.pdbx_description
1 polymer ?
#
loop_
_entity_poly.entity_id
_entity_poly.type
_entity_poly.pdbx_seq_one_letter_code
_entity_poly.pdbx_strand_id
1 'polypeptide(L)' 'GISKNLDYANSLKIPFVIFLGKKELKAKKFKLRDMKTGKEKLMTEKSLVKELKK' A
#
# COMPACT_ATOMS: atom_id res chain seq x y z
N GLY A 1 11.60 11.36 -6.13
CA GLY A 1 10.86 10.46 -7.03
C GLY A 1 10.38 9.25 -6.25
N ILE A 2 9.24 8.67 -6.64
CA ILE A 2 8.58 7.53 -5.97
C ILE A 2 9.54 6.35 -5.79
N SER A 3 10.56 6.24 -6.66
CA SER A 3 11.64 5.26 -6.60
C SER A 3 12.34 5.21 -5.24
N LYS A 4 12.64 6.35 -4.60
CA LYS A 4 13.29 6.35 -3.26
C LYS A 4 12.40 5.75 -2.17
N ASN A 5 11.09 5.95 -2.26
CA ASN A 5 10.15 5.39 -1.29
C ASN A 5 9.99 3.87 -1.49
N LEU A 6 10.02 3.41 -2.74
CA LEU A 6 10.08 1.98 -3.05
C LEU A 6 11.37 1.35 -2.56
N ASP A 7 12.51 1.99 -2.81
CA ASP A 7 13.82 1.51 -2.39
C ASP A 7 13.93 1.43 -0.87
N TYR A 8 13.41 2.45 -0.17
CA TYR A 8 13.31 2.46 1.29
C TYR A 8 12.41 1.35 1.82
N ALA A 9 11.24 1.13 1.24
CA ALA A 9 10.34 0.04 1.63
C ALA A 9 10.95 -1.34 1.37
N ASN A 10 11.66 -1.51 0.25
CA ASN A 10 12.41 -2.73 -0.07
C ASN A 10 13.57 -2.95 0.91
N SER A 11 14.31 -1.91 1.26
CA SER A 11 15.41 -1.96 2.23
C SER A 11 14.92 -2.36 3.63
N LEU A 12 13.75 -1.86 4.01
CA LEU A 12 13.04 -2.26 5.23
C LEU A 12 12.38 -3.64 5.14
N LYS A 13 12.57 -4.37 4.04
CA LYS A 13 11.95 -5.68 3.75
C LYS A 13 10.43 -5.67 3.94
N ILE A 14 9.78 -4.55 3.65
CA ILE A 14 8.34 -4.42 3.83
C ILE A 14 7.65 -5.22 2.71
N PRO A 15 6.81 -6.21 3.05
CA PRO A 15 6.13 -7.02 2.04
C PRO A 15 5.06 -6.24 1.27
N PHE A 16 4.48 -5.19 1.87
CA PHE A 16 3.38 -4.42 1.29
C PHE A 16 3.54 -2.92 1.50
N VAL A 17 3.27 -2.12 0.47
CA VAL A 17 3.27 -0.65 0.52
C VAL A 17 1.88 -0.13 0.22
N ILE A 18 1.40 0.82 1.03
CA ILE A 18 0.10 1.46 0.82
C ILE A 18 0.33 2.88 0.32
N PHE A 19 -0.35 3.26 -0.77
CA PHE A 19 -0.36 4.63 -1.23
C PHE A 19 -1.48 5.41 -0.51
N LEU A 20 -1.06 6.39 0.30
CA LEU A 20 -1.93 7.29 1.06
C LEU A 20 -1.88 8.70 0.46
N GLY A 21 -2.77 8.96 -0.51
CA GLY A 21 -2.98 10.29 -1.08
C GLY A 21 -4.20 11.01 -0.47
N LYS A 22 -4.25 12.34 -0.55
CA LYS A 22 -5.45 13.12 -0.12
C LYS A 22 -6.74 12.70 -0.85
N LYS A 23 -6.62 12.25 -2.11
CA LYS A 23 -7.75 11.74 -2.91
C LYS A 23 -8.20 10.36 -2.43
N GLU A 24 -7.25 9.45 -2.22
CA GLU A 24 -7.46 8.11 -1.66
C GLU A 24 -8.10 8.16 -0.27
N LEU A 25 -7.64 9.08 0.59
CA LEU A 25 -8.20 9.31 1.92
C LEU A 25 -9.66 9.78 1.85
N LYS A 26 -9.97 10.74 0.95
CA LYS A 26 -11.35 11.18 0.69
C LYS A 26 -12.23 10.09 0.10
N ALA A 27 -11.68 9.26 -0.78
CA ALA A 27 -12.40 8.19 -1.46
C ALA A 27 -12.49 6.88 -0.64
N LYS A 28 -11.82 6.81 0.52
CA LYS A 28 -11.67 5.59 1.34
C LYS A 28 -11.17 4.38 0.55
N LYS A 29 -10.38 4.63 -0.49
CA LYS A 29 -9.81 3.65 -1.42
C LYS A 29 -8.30 3.80 -1.40
N PHE A 30 -7.61 2.73 -1.10
CA PHE A 30 -6.16 2.66 -0.96
C PHE A 30 -5.60 1.70 -1.99
N LYS A 31 -4.47 2.06 -2.60
CA LYS A 31 -3.69 1.13 -3.41
C LYS A 31 -2.69 0.43 -2.51
N LEU A 32 -2.87 -0.87 -2.32
CA LEU A 32 -1.89 -1.76 -1.71
C LEU A 32 -1.02 -2.32 -2.83
N ARG A 33 0.28 -2.18 -2.72
CA ARG A 33 1.28 -2.75 -3.63
C ARG A 33 2.07 -3.79 -2.88
N ASP A 34 1.97 -5.03 -3.34
CA ASP A 34 2.77 -6.14 -2.88
C ASP A 34 4.17 -6.03 -3.50
N MET A 35 5.18 -5.88 -2.64
CA MET A 35 6.58 -5.81 -3.07
C MET A 35 7.19 -7.20 -3.30
N LYS A 36 6.62 -8.25 -2.73
CA LYS A 36 7.06 -9.64 -2.98
C LYS A 36 6.62 -10.12 -4.36
N THR A 37 5.38 -9.84 -4.76
CA THR A 37 4.84 -10.31 -6.04
C THR A 37 4.78 -9.22 -7.12
N GLY A 38 5.03 -7.96 -6.76
CA GLY A 38 4.87 -6.81 -7.66
C GLY A 38 3.41 -6.49 -8.02
N LYS A 39 2.43 -7.07 -7.32
CA LYS A 39 1.00 -6.89 -7.63
C LYS A 39 0.46 -5.64 -6.96
N GLU A 40 -0.31 -4.86 -7.71
CA GLU A 40 -1.02 -3.71 -7.20
C GLU A 40 -2.51 -4.03 -7.07
N LYS A 41 -3.07 -3.82 -5.90
CA LYS A 41 -4.46 -4.10 -5.58
C LYS A 41 -5.12 -2.88 -4.98
N LEU A 42 -6.28 -2.51 -5.52
CA LEU A 42 -7.08 -1.41 -5.00
C LEU A 42 -8.06 -1.97 -3.97
N MET A 43 -7.93 -1.52 -2.73
CA MET A 43 -8.66 -2.01 -1.56
C MET A 43 -9.35 -0.83 -0.88
N THR A 44 -10.49 -1.06 -0.25
CA THR A 44 -11.14 -0.01 0.58
C THR A 44 -10.57 0.00 1.99
N GLU A 45 -10.81 1.07 2.76
CA GLU A 45 -10.43 1.15 4.18
C GLU A 45 -10.84 -0.11 4.95
N LYS A 46 -12.06 -0.60 4.69
CA LYS A 46 -12.63 -1.76 5.37
C LYS A 46 -11.86 -3.02 5.04
N SER A 47 -11.51 -3.22 3.77
CA SER A 47 -10.77 -4.41 3.35
C SER A 47 -9.33 -4.39 3.88
N LEU A 48 -8.73 -3.19 3.92
CA LEU A 48 -7.36 -2.99 4.36
C LEU A 48 -7.21 -3.17 5.88
N VAL A 49 -8.13 -2.61 6.67
CA VAL A 49 -8.23 -2.89 8.11
C VAL A 49 -8.46 -4.37 8.36
N LYS A 50 -9.27 -5.04 7.54
CA LYS A 50 -9.55 -6.47 7.68
C LYS A 50 -8.35 -7.37 7.37
N GLU A 51 -7.48 -6.97 6.45
CA GLU A 51 -6.21 -7.67 6.19
C GLU A 51 -5.15 -7.41 7.26
N LEU A 52 -5.04 -6.19 7.78
CA LEU A 52 -4.05 -5.85 8.82
C LEU A 52 -4.41 -6.37 10.21
N LYS A 53 -5.69 -6.64 10.47
CA LYS A 53 -6.18 -7.13 11.78
C LYS A 53 -6.14 -8.66 11.91
N LYS A 54 -5.68 -9.37 10.87
CA LYS A 54 -5.63 -10.83 10.81
C LYS A 54 -4.21 -11.31 11.08
#